data_AF-A0A430QQR1-F1
#
_entry.id   AF-A0A430QQR1-F1
#
_cell.length_a   1.000
_cell.length_b   1.000
_cell.length_c   1.000
_cell.angle_alpha   90.00
_cell.angle_beta   90.00
_cell.angle_gamma   90.00
#
_symmetry.space_group_name_H-M   'P 1'
#
loop_
_entity.id
_entity.type
_entity.pdbx_description
1 polymer ?
#
loop_
_entity_poly.entity_id
_entity_poly.type
_entity_poly.pdbx_seq_one_letter_code
_entity_poly.pdbx_strand_id
1 'polypeptide(L)'
;LTLIFTFQRLFVQVEQLTQSIKEEHDKFRYEADAKRLLISEINAMRMQFDESEGVSKQLQSKTNRQDDPVLLKIALEQARKAQSASEFEVVRLKAEYVNVMPKSRYDALWEENNKIKNDYDMKIKENEELNESLELLKNQLNEVMKQRDQSVITVQQLQRVSTPRPEWNEVGRKLPGGLTRWLEETASMSSQEKMHFLVNQVTARNSENIKFNLNAYIKEELNFVPSFLQTTGADVIISRSIQLRDCLLLTHELWKARKNEKDSLKMKIQSKLPTIVQNVSKPFDEFLCNFFKQIYGIEQIRIEWVYGFYEMLIKENNNYKLNELRMIIENKMDEECHWHLESWILFIKEQILIFIDSSNNSSVIMPTTENSEEKQKVILKQTLHEALLNIFSQQDLNNLNIIIESAEEYASLQIKDSSPKSLTNMDEGESKDNDNIQTNLQNMLDFNKLFDNVGCFV
;
A
#
# COMPACT_ATOMS: atom_id res chain seq x y z
N LEU A 1 -19.85 -23.37 52.41
CA LEU A 1 -18.99 -24.50 52.00
C LEU A 1 -19.16 -25.74 52.89
N THR A 2 -19.07 -25.62 54.21
CA THR A 2 -19.14 -26.78 55.14
C THR A 2 -20.41 -27.63 54.99
N LEU A 3 -21.57 -27.00 54.80
CA LEU A 3 -22.86 -27.67 54.64
C LEU A 3 -22.96 -28.49 53.33
N ILE A 4 -22.29 -28.01 52.28
CA ILE A 4 -22.22 -28.69 50.97
C ILE A 4 -21.32 -29.93 51.08
N PHE A 5 -20.18 -29.80 51.77
CA PHE A 5 -19.28 -30.93 52.04
C PHE A 5 -19.93 -32.01 52.90
N THR A 6 -20.72 -31.64 53.91
CA THR A 6 -21.47 -32.62 54.72
C THR A 6 -22.56 -33.31 53.93
N PHE A 7 -23.27 -32.57 53.06
CA PHE A 7 -24.31 -33.14 52.21
C PHE A 7 -23.74 -34.11 51.17
N GLN A 8 -22.61 -33.76 50.55
CA GLN A 8 -21.93 -34.63 49.59
C GLN A 8 -21.36 -35.89 50.25
N ARG A 9 -20.84 -35.78 51.49
CA ARG A 9 -20.40 -36.95 52.27
C ARG A 9 -21.56 -37.89 52.63
N LEU A 10 -22.71 -37.34 53.01
CA LEU A 10 -23.92 -38.13 53.29
C LEU A 10 -24.42 -38.83 52.02
N PHE A 11 -24.41 -38.15 50.88
CA PHE A 11 -24.82 -38.75 49.60
C PHE A 11 -23.95 -39.96 49.23
N VAL A 12 -22.62 -39.82 49.33
CA VAL A 12 -21.68 -40.92 49.09
C VAL A 12 -21.91 -42.08 50.06
N GLN A 13 -22.20 -41.80 51.32
CA GLN A 13 -22.46 -42.84 52.32
C GLN A 13 -23.77 -43.59 52.05
N VAL A 14 -24.83 -42.88 51.63
CA VAL A 14 -26.10 -43.49 51.23
C VAL A 14 -25.92 -44.35 49.98
N GLU A 15 -25.14 -43.90 49.01
CA GLU A 15 -24.84 -44.66 47.79
C GLU A 15 -24.07 -45.95 48.10
N GLN A 16 -23.04 -45.87 48.97
CA GLN A 16 -22.29 -47.04 49.43
C GLN A 16 -23.17 -48.04 50.19
N LEU A 17 -24.04 -47.57 51.08
CA LEU A 17 -24.98 -48.43 51.81
C LEU A 17 -25.99 -49.09 50.87
N THR A 18 -26.49 -48.35 49.87
CA THR A 18 -27.42 -48.87 48.87
C THR A 18 -26.76 -49.97 48.04
N GLN A 19 -25.51 -49.76 47.64
CA GLN A 19 -24.73 -50.74 46.89
C GLN A 19 -24.46 -52.00 47.72
N SER A 20 -24.05 -51.85 48.99
CA SER A 20 -23.79 -52.97 49.90
C SER A 20 -25.05 -53.82 50.15
N ILE A 21 -26.22 -53.20 50.31
CA ILE A 21 -27.50 -53.92 50.46
C ILE A 21 -27.81 -54.74 49.20
N LYS A 22 -27.54 -54.18 48.02
CA LYS A 22 -27.77 -54.85 46.74
C LYS A 22 -26.90 -56.09 46.59
N GLU A 23 -25.63 -55.98 46.93
CA GLU A 23 -24.67 -57.08 46.90
C GLU A 23 -25.05 -58.22 47.85
N GLU A 24 -25.47 -57.90 49.08
CA GLU A 24 -25.96 -58.91 50.03
C GLU A 24 -27.25 -59.56 49.53
N HIS A 25 -28.19 -58.80 48.94
CA HIS A 25 -29.41 -59.37 48.37
C HIS A 25 -29.12 -60.35 47.23
N ASP A 26 -28.20 -60.01 46.33
CA ASP A 26 -27.79 -60.89 45.24
C ASP A 26 -27.13 -62.17 45.77
N LYS A 27 -26.28 -62.05 46.80
CA LYS A 27 -25.65 -63.20 47.46
C LYS A 27 -26.69 -64.16 48.07
N PHE A 28 -27.71 -63.65 48.76
CA PHE A 28 -28.80 -64.48 49.28
C PHE A 28 -29.57 -65.19 48.17
N ARG A 29 -29.78 -64.52 47.04
CA ARG A 29 -30.44 -65.12 45.89
C ARG A 29 -29.61 -66.27 45.30
N TYR A 30 -28.31 -66.06 45.11
CA TYR A 30 -27.42 -67.12 44.62
C TYR A 30 -27.35 -68.33 45.57
N GLU A 31 -27.31 -68.08 46.88
CA GLU A 31 -27.32 -69.16 47.86
C GLU A 31 -28.63 -69.95 47.85
N ALA A 32 -29.77 -69.26 47.70
CA ALA A 32 -31.08 -69.90 47.61
C ALA A 32 -31.23 -70.77 46.34
N ASP A 33 -30.73 -70.28 45.19
CA ASP A 33 -30.74 -71.03 43.94
C ASP A 33 -29.83 -72.26 44.01
N ALA A 34 -28.64 -72.14 44.61
CA ALA A 34 -27.75 -73.27 44.85
C ALA A 34 -28.40 -74.34 45.75
N LYS A 35 -29.10 -73.94 46.82
CA LYS A 35 -29.83 -74.86 47.69
C LYS A 35 -30.95 -75.59 46.95
N ARG A 36 -31.69 -74.90 46.08
CA ARG A 36 -32.74 -75.53 45.25
C ARG A 36 -32.17 -76.58 44.30
N LEU A 37 -31.03 -76.28 43.68
CA LEU A 37 -30.35 -77.20 42.77
C LEU A 37 -29.90 -78.47 43.49
N LEU A 38 -29.27 -78.34 44.66
CA LEU A 38 -28.86 -79.48 45.48
C LEU A 38 -30.04 -80.35 45.94
N ILE A 39 -31.16 -79.74 46.33
CA ILE A 39 -32.37 -80.49 46.70
C ILE A 39 -32.92 -81.28 45.51
N SER A 40 -32.91 -80.68 44.32
CA SER A 40 -33.33 -81.38 43.09
C SER A 40 -32.45 -82.59 42.80
N GLU A 41 -31.13 -82.46 42.96
CA GLU A 41 -30.17 -83.55 42.74
C GLU A 41 -30.32 -84.68 43.77
N ILE A 42 -30.50 -84.34 45.05
CA ILE A 42 -30.78 -85.32 46.11
C ILE A 42 -32.06 -86.11 45.80
N ASN A 43 -33.10 -85.44 45.33
CA ASN A 43 -34.36 -86.11 44.99
C ASN A 43 -34.18 -87.04 43.77
N ALA A 44 -33.45 -86.63 42.75
CA ALA A 44 -33.15 -87.47 41.59
C ALA A 44 -32.36 -88.73 41.98
N MET A 45 -31.35 -88.60 42.84
CA MET A 45 -30.58 -89.74 43.34
C MET A 45 -31.42 -90.72 44.15
N ARG A 46 -32.37 -90.23 44.98
CA ARG A 46 -33.30 -91.10 45.71
C ARG A 46 -34.19 -91.90 44.78
N MET A 47 -34.72 -91.28 43.72
CA MET A 47 -35.54 -91.99 42.74
C MET A 47 -34.76 -93.12 42.04
N GLN A 48 -33.51 -92.87 41.63
CA GLN A 48 -32.68 -93.90 41.01
C GLN A 48 -32.36 -95.07 41.95
N PHE A 49 -32.16 -94.78 43.24
CA PHE A 49 -31.90 -95.81 44.24
C PHE A 49 -33.13 -96.71 44.44
N ASP A 50 -34.32 -96.12 44.57
CA ASP A 50 -35.58 -96.85 44.75
C ASP A 50 -35.88 -97.77 43.54
N GLU A 51 -35.64 -97.29 42.31
CA GLU A 51 -35.78 -98.10 41.08
C GLU A 51 -34.83 -99.30 41.07
N SER A 52 -33.57 -99.10 41.47
CA SER A 52 -32.54 -100.15 41.47
C SER A 52 -32.83 -101.24 42.50
N GLU A 53 -33.34 -100.87 43.68
CA GLU A 53 -33.70 -101.83 44.73
C GLU A 53 -34.90 -102.69 44.31
N GLY A 54 -35.88 -102.11 43.61
CA GLY A 54 -37.05 -102.82 43.09
C GLY A 54 -36.68 -103.94 42.11
N VAL A 55 -35.74 -103.68 41.20
CA VAL A 55 -35.26 -104.66 40.21
C VAL A 55 -34.54 -105.83 40.87
N SER A 56 -33.69 -105.55 41.88
CA SER A 56 -32.91 -106.58 42.57
C SER A 56 -33.80 -107.57 43.35
N LYS A 57 -34.85 -107.09 44.01
CA LYS A 57 -35.81 -107.95 44.74
C LYS A 57 -36.58 -108.89 43.81
N GLN A 58 -36.87 -108.45 42.58
CA GLN A 58 -37.65 -109.22 41.63
C GLN A 58 -36.86 -110.39 41.02
N LEU A 59 -35.56 -110.21 40.82
CA LEU A 59 -34.65 -111.23 40.27
C LEU A 59 -34.40 -112.41 41.23
N GLN A 60 -34.26 -112.15 42.53
CA GLN A 60 -33.97 -113.19 43.52
C GLN A 60 -35.12 -114.19 43.73
N SER A 61 -36.36 -113.82 43.40
CA SER A 61 -37.55 -114.67 43.59
C SER A 61 -37.70 -115.80 42.56
N LYS A 62 -36.96 -115.77 41.44
CA LYS A 62 -37.19 -116.67 40.28
C LYS A 62 -36.20 -117.83 40.11
N THR A 63 -35.11 -117.89 40.86
CA THR A 63 -34.01 -118.86 40.62
C THR A 63 -34.24 -120.29 41.17
N ASN A 64 -35.34 -120.57 41.89
CA ASN A 64 -35.54 -121.85 42.60
C ASN A 64 -36.42 -122.92 41.91
N ARG A 65 -36.60 -122.90 40.58
CA ARG A 65 -37.37 -123.96 39.88
C ARG A 65 -36.55 -124.63 38.78
N GLN A 66 -36.33 -125.94 38.95
CA GLN A 66 -35.69 -126.84 37.97
C GLN A 66 -36.34 -126.70 36.58
N ASP A 67 -35.50 -126.68 35.54
CA ASP A 67 -35.86 -126.38 34.15
C ASP A 67 -36.88 -127.37 33.56
N ASP A 68 -38.14 -126.94 33.52
CA ASP A 68 -39.21 -127.61 32.80
C ASP A 68 -38.95 -127.52 31.27
N PRO A 69 -38.90 -128.62 30.52
CA PRO A 69 -38.70 -128.60 29.07
C PRO A 69 -39.76 -127.78 28.32
N VAL A 70 -40.97 -127.64 28.87
CA VAL A 70 -42.00 -126.75 28.33
C VAL A 70 -41.63 -125.29 28.55
N LEU A 71 -41.12 -124.94 29.73
CA LEU A 71 -40.63 -123.59 30.03
C LEU A 71 -39.45 -123.23 29.13
N LEU A 72 -38.54 -124.18 28.87
CA LEU A 72 -37.40 -123.97 27.97
C LEU A 72 -37.88 -123.75 26.51
N LYS A 73 -38.91 -124.47 26.07
CA LYS A 73 -39.52 -124.26 24.75
C LYS A 73 -40.20 -122.90 24.64
N ILE A 74 -40.92 -122.46 25.67
CA ILE A 74 -41.53 -121.13 25.74
C ILE A 74 -40.44 -120.05 25.75
N ALA A 75 -39.38 -120.23 26.54
CA ALA A 75 -38.24 -119.32 26.59
C ALA A 75 -37.52 -119.24 25.24
N LEU A 76 -37.36 -120.38 24.53
CA LEU A 76 -36.78 -120.42 23.19
C LEU A 76 -37.67 -119.74 22.16
N GLU A 77 -38.99 -119.94 22.21
CA GLU A 77 -39.92 -119.24 21.33
C GLU A 77 -39.94 -117.74 21.60
N GLN A 78 -39.87 -117.34 22.87
CA GLN A 78 -39.79 -115.94 23.27
C GLN A 78 -38.44 -115.32 22.89
N ALA A 79 -37.34 -116.07 22.97
CA ALA A 79 -36.02 -115.66 22.50
C ALA A 79 -36.03 -115.50 20.96
N ARG A 80 -36.67 -116.41 20.22
CA ARG A 80 -36.84 -116.28 18.77
C ARG A 80 -37.68 -115.07 18.41
N LYS A 81 -38.79 -114.83 19.12
CA LYS A 81 -39.62 -113.62 18.92
C LYS A 81 -38.83 -112.34 19.22
N ALA A 82 -38.08 -112.31 20.32
CA ALA A 82 -37.23 -111.18 20.68
C ALA A 82 -36.11 -110.95 19.65
N GLN A 83 -35.51 -112.04 19.16
CA GLN A 83 -34.51 -111.98 18.09
C GLN A 83 -35.12 -111.40 16.80
N SER A 84 -36.26 -111.93 16.35
CA SER A 84 -36.93 -111.40 15.16
C SER A 84 -37.36 -109.93 15.32
N ALA A 85 -37.81 -109.54 16.51
CA ALA A 85 -38.11 -108.13 16.80
C ALA A 85 -36.85 -107.25 16.73
N SER A 86 -35.73 -107.69 17.32
CA SER A 86 -34.45 -106.98 17.24
C SER A 86 -33.90 -106.91 15.80
N GLU A 87 -34.03 -107.99 15.03
CA GLU A 87 -33.63 -108.02 13.62
C GLU A 87 -34.47 -107.04 12.80
N PHE A 88 -35.78 -106.97 13.06
CA PHE A 88 -36.66 -105.99 12.43
C PHE A 88 -36.28 -104.54 12.80
N GLU A 89 -35.99 -104.27 14.08
CA GLU A 89 -35.49 -102.96 14.53
C GLU A 89 -34.18 -102.58 13.83
N VAL A 90 -33.24 -103.51 13.69
CA VAL A 90 -31.98 -103.26 12.96
C VAL A 90 -32.23 -102.96 11.48
N VAL A 91 -33.17 -103.67 10.84
CA VAL A 91 -33.56 -103.39 9.45
C VAL A 91 -34.22 -102.00 9.34
N ARG A 92 -35.10 -101.65 10.27
CA ARG A 92 -35.73 -100.32 10.32
C ARG A 92 -34.70 -99.22 10.49
N LEU A 93 -33.79 -99.37 11.46
CA LEU A 93 -32.69 -98.42 11.70
C LEU A 93 -31.76 -98.31 10.49
N LYS A 94 -31.47 -99.40 9.78
CA LYS A 94 -30.69 -99.35 8.53
C LYS A 94 -31.42 -98.57 7.44
N ALA A 95 -32.72 -98.79 7.26
CA ALA A 95 -33.53 -98.05 6.29
C ALA A 95 -33.64 -96.56 6.64
N GLU A 96 -33.82 -96.25 7.93
CA GLU A 96 -33.78 -94.87 8.44
C GLU A 96 -32.39 -94.24 8.23
N TYR A 97 -31.30 -94.99 8.44
CA TYR A 97 -29.92 -94.54 8.21
C TYR A 97 -29.59 -94.27 6.74
N VAL A 98 -30.23 -94.96 5.78
CA VAL A 98 -30.13 -94.61 4.35
C VAL A 98 -30.69 -93.20 4.08
N ASN A 99 -31.67 -92.75 4.87
CA ASN A 99 -32.22 -91.39 4.79
C ASN A 99 -31.42 -90.38 5.63
N VAL A 100 -30.46 -90.82 6.45
CA VAL A 100 -29.50 -89.93 7.10
C VAL A 100 -28.46 -89.52 6.06
N MET A 101 -28.21 -88.21 5.96
CA MET A 101 -27.35 -87.60 4.94
C MET A 101 -26.08 -88.43 4.68
N PRO A 102 -25.83 -88.88 3.44
CA PRO A 102 -24.63 -89.62 3.10
C PRO A 102 -23.39 -88.83 3.50
N LYS A 103 -22.38 -89.51 4.08
CA LYS A 103 -21.14 -88.88 4.57
C LYS A 103 -20.51 -87.93 3.54
N SER A 104 -20.52 -88.29 2.26
CA SER A 104 -20.03 -87.42 1.17
C SER A 104 -20.77 -86.09 1.05
N ARG A 105 -22.10 -86.04 1.27
CA ARG A 105 -22.87 -84.79 1.26
C ARG A 105 -22.65 -83.99 2.53
N TYR A 106 -22.44 -84.65 3.67
CA TYR A 106 -22.02 -83.99 4.90
C TYR A 106 -20.64 -83.33 4.74
N ASP A 107 -19.66 -84.06 4.21
CA ASP A 107 -18.30 -83.56 3.98
C ASP A 107 -18.33 -82.36 3.00
N ALA A 108 -19.13 -82.45 1.93
CA ALA A 108 -19.31 -81.34 0.98
C ALA A 108 -19.94 -80.09 1.65
N LEU A 109 -20.99 -80.26 2.45
CA LEU A 109 -21.60 -79.15 3.19
C LEU A 109 -20.66 -78.60 4.27
N TRP A 110 -19.86 -79.44 4.91
CA TRP A 110 -18.88 -79.02 5.90
C TRP A 110 -17.79 -78.16 5.26
N GLU A 111 -17.26 -78.57 4.10
CA GLU A 111 -16.30 -77.78 3.33
C GLU A 111 -16.90 -76.45 2.85
N GLU A 112 -18.13 -76.45 2.34
CA GLU A 112 -18.84 -75.24 1.93
C GLU A 112 -19.03 -74.28 3.12
N ASN A 113 -19.47 -74.80 4.27
CA ASN A 113 -19.67 -74.01 5.47
C ASN A 113 -18.33 -73.45 5.99
N ASN A 114 -17.24 -74.22 5.93
CA ASN A 114 -15.91 -73.73 6.29
C ASN A 114 -15.44 -72.62 5.34
N LYS A 115 -15.70 -72.74 4.03
CA LYS A 115 -15.39 -71.68 3.06
C LYS A 115 -16.18 -70.41 3.36
N ILE A 116 -17.49 -70.53 3.60
CA ILE A 116 -18.36 -69.40 3.97
C ILE A 116 -17.87 -68.75 5.26
N LYS A 117 -17.51 -69.55 6.27
CA LYS A 117 -16.98 -69.03 7.53
C LYS A 117 -15.67 -68.25 7.32
N ASN A 118 -14.74 -68.80 6.55
CA ASN A 118 -13.48 -68.11 6.25
C ASN A 118 -13.70 -66.80 5.47
N ASP A 119 -14.64 -66.79 4.52
CA ASP A 119 -15.01 -65.57 3.78
C ASP A 119 -15.65 -64.53 4.71
N TYR A 120 -16.52 -64.97 5.61
CA TYR A 120 -17.13 -64.11 6.63
C TYR A 120 -16.10 -63.51 7.58
N ASP A 121 -15.16 -64.31 8.08
CA ASP A 121 -14.06 -63.85 8.94
C ASP A 121 -13.15 -62.85 8.19
N MET A 122 -12.89 -63.08 6.91
CA MET A 122 -12.15 -62.15 6.06
C MET A 122 -12.90 -60.81 5.90
N LYS A 123 -14.22 -60.87 5.67
CA LYS A 123 -15.06 -59.67 5.53
C LYS A 123 -15.19 -58.89 6.83
N ILE A 124 -15.21 -59.56 7.98
CA ILE A 124 -15.14 -58.89 9.28
C ILE A 124 -13.85 -58.09 9.38
N LYS A 125 -12.70 -58.73 9.10
CA LYS A 125 -11.41 -58.07 9.16
C LYS A 125 -11.29 -56.88 8.22
N GLU A 126 -11.76 -57.02 6.98
CA GLU A 126 -11.81 -55.91 6.01
C GLU A 126 -12.67 -54.75 6.53
N ASN A 127 -13.79 -55.04 7.18
CA ASN A 127 -14.67 -54.02 7.76
C ASN A 127 -14.04 -53.33 8.98
N GLU A 128 -13.31 -54.07 9.82
CA GLU A 128 -12.52 -53.51 10.92
C GLU A 128 -11.45 -52.53 10.41
N GLU A 129 -10.66 -52.95 9.40
CA GLU A 129 -9.65 -52.10 8.75
C GLU A 129 -10.28 -50.85 8.12
N LEU A 130 -11.44 -51.01 7.45
CA LEU A 130 -12.18 -49.88 6.88
C LEU A 130 -12.66 -48.92 7.99
N ASN A 131 -13.18 -49.45 9.09
CA ASN A 131 -13.68 -48.65 10.21
C ASN A 131 -12.53 -47.88 10.90
N GLU A 132 -11.36 -48.49 11.06
CA GLU A 132 -10.15 -47.81 11.54
C GLU A 132 -9.74 -46.67 10.61
N SER A 133 -9.75 -46.91 9.29
CA SER A 133 -9.44 -45.87 8.30
C SER A 133 -10.43 -44.70 8.33
N LEU A 134 -11.73 -45.00 8.52
CA LEU A 134 -12.77 -43.99 8.66
C LEU A 134 -12.58 -43.17 9.93
N GLU A 135 -12.21 -43.80 11.04
CA GLU A 135 -11.98 -43.10 12.30
C GLU A 135 -10.75 -42.19 12.21
N LEU A 136 -9.68 -42.66 11.56
CA LEU A 136 -8.52 -41.83 11.25
C LEU A 136 -8.90 -40.61 10.39
N LEU A 137 -9.72 -40.80 9.36
CA LEU A 137 -10.17 -39.72 8.49
C LEU A 137 -11.05 -38.71 9.23
N LYS A 138 -11.95 -39.16 10.11
CA LYS A 138 -12.74 -38.28 10.98
C LYS A 138 -11.84 -37.45 11.90
N ASN A 139 -10.79 -38.06 12.47
CA ASN A 139 -9.83 -37.36 13.32
C ASN A 139 -9.08 -36.28 12.54
N GLN A 140 -8.65 -36.58 11.31
CA GLN A 140 -8.04 -35.59 10.43
C GLN A 140 -9.02 -34.45 10.08
N LEU A 141 -10.28 -34.77 9.77
CA LEU A 141 -11.31 -33.77 9.50
C LEU A 141 -11.54 -32.85 10.69
N ASN A 142 -11.64 -33.41 11.90
CA ASN A 142 -11.79 -32.63 13.13
C ASN A 142 -10.60 -31.68 13.36
N GLU A 143 -9.39 -32.12 13.06
CA GLU A 143 -8.19 -31.28 13.20
C GLU A 143 -8.18 -30.15 12.15
N VAL A 144 -8.52 -30.45 10.89
CA VAL A 144 -8.68 -29.42 9.85
C VAL A 144 -9.78 -28.42 10.22
N MET A 145 -10.89 -28.89 10.80
CA MET A 145 -11.96 -28.01 11.29
C MET A 145 -11.45 -27.05 12.38
N LYS A 146 -10.69 -27.54 13.36
CA LYS A 146 -10.07 -26.69 14.39
C LYS A 146 -9.12 -25.66 13.79
N GLN A 147 -8.28 -26.07 12.83
CA GLN A 147 -7.36 -25.15 12.15
C GLN A 147 -8.12 -24.06 11.37
N ARG A 148 -9.22 -24.44 10.70
CA ARG A 148 -10.11 -23.49 10.04
C ARG A 148 -10.73 -22.52 11.05
N ASP A 149 -11.24 -23.01 12.17
CA ASP A 149 -11.84 -22.17 13.21
C ASP A 149 -10.83 -21.20 13.80
N GLN A 150 -9.62 -21.68 14.10
CA GLN A 150 -8.53 -20.83 14.54
C GLN A 150 -8.20 -19.75 13.50
N SER A 151 -8.12 -20.13 12.22
CA SER A 151 -7.87 -19.20 11.12
C SER A 151 -8.96 -18.14 11.02
N VAL A 152 -10.24 -18.53 11.12
CA VAL A 152 -11.37 -17.59 11.13
C VAL A 152 -11.28 -16.61 12.29
N ILE A 153 -10.95 -17.09 13.50
CA ILE A 153 -10.74 -16.23 14.67
C ILE A 153 -9.60 -15.24 14.43
N THR A 154 -8.47 -15.70 13.89
CA THR A 154 -7.33 -14.80 13.60
C THR A 154 -7.69 -13.75 12.54
N VAL A 155 -8.43 -14.12 11.49
CA VAL A 155 -8.90 -13.17 10.47
C VAL A 155 -9.84 -12.14 11.08
N GLN A 156 -10.78 -12.56 11.93
CA GLN A 156 -11.69 -11.63 12.62
C GLN A 156 -10.92 -10.69 13.56
N GLN A 157 -9.91 -11.18 14.28
CA GLN A 157 -9.05 -10.36 15.12
C GLN A 157 -8.27 -9.35 14.28
N LEU A 158 -7.65 -9.79 13.18
CA LEU A 158 -6.93 -8.93 12.24
C LEU A 158 -7.86 -7.86 11.64
N GLN A 159 -9.09 -8.21 11.29
CA GLN A 159 -10.08 -7.24 10.82
C GLN A 159 -10.44 -6.20 11.88
N ARG A 160 -10.47 -6.56 13.17
CA ARG A 160 -10.75 -5.62 14.27
C ARG A 160 -9.58 -4.67 14.55
N VAL A 161 -8.34 -5.14 14.42
CA VAL A 161 -7.13 -4.34 14.73
C VAL A 161 -6.55 -3.62 13.52
N SER A 162 -6.93 -4.02 12.30
CA SER A 162 -6.48 -3.35 11.09
C SER A 162 -7.20 -2.01 10.95
N THR A 163 -6.43 -0.93 10.85
CA THR A 163 -6.93 0.31 10.28
C THR A 163 -7.51 0.00 8.89
N PRO A 164 -8.74 0.45 8.57
CA PRO A 164 -9.34 0.18 7.26
C PRO A 164 -8.37 0.63 6.16
N ARG A 165 -8.14 -0.26 5.20
CA ARG A 165 -7.22 0.01 4.09
C ARG A 165 -7.77 1.18 3.27
N PRO A 166 -6.93 2.14 2.84
CA PRO A 166 -7.38 3.23 1.98
C PRO A 166 -7.96 2.68 0.67
N GLU A 167 -9.03 3.31 0.19
CA GLU A 167 -9.54 3.07 -1.16
C GLU A 167 -8.55 3.61 -2.19
N TRP A 168 -7.62 2.75 -2.64
CA TRP A 168 -6.52 3.14 -3.53
C TRP A 168 -6.99 3.75 -4.85
N ASN A 169 -8.18 3.39 -5.31
CA ASN A 169 -8.77 3.99 -6.50
C ASN A 169 -9.19 5.45 -6.26
N GLU A 170 -9.64 5.79 -5.06
CA GLU A 170 -9.93 7.18 -4.69
C GLU A 170 -8.65 8.00 -4.54
N VAL A 171 -7.61 7.41 -3.96
CA VAL A 171 -6.28 8.02 -3.85
C VAL A 171 -5.72 8.33 -5.24
N GLY A 172 -5.76 7.36 -6.17
CA GLY A 172 -5.30 7.55 -7.54
C GLY A 172 -6.06 8.64 -8.31
N ARG A 173 -7.39 8.78 -8.07
CA ARG A 173 -8.18 9.88 -8.66
C ARG A 173 -7.75 11.27 -8.18
N LYS A 174 -7.25 11.38 -6.94
CA LYS A 174 -6.79 12.65 -6.34
C LYS A 174 -5.33 12.98 -6.69
N LEU A 175 -4.59 12.05 -7.30
CA LEU A 175 -3.20 12.26 -7.70
C LEU A 175 -3.10 12.90 -9.11
N PRO A 176 -2.13 13.81 -9.34
CA PRO A 176 -1.79 14.28 -10.69
C PRO A 176 -1.32 13.12 -11.56
N GLY A 177 -1.96 12.95 -12.72
CA GLY A 177 -1.83 11.77 -13.57
C GLY A 177 -3.07 10.86 -13.56
N GLY A 178 -3.98 11.07 -12.60
CA GLY A 178 -5.27 10.40 -12.55
C GLY A 178 -5.20 8.90 -12.25
N LEU A 179 -6.36 8.27 -12.31
CA LEU A 179 -6.52 6.86 -11.95
C LEU A 179 -5.76 5.91 -12.88
N THR A 180 -5.64 6.22 -14.18
CA THR A 180 -4.99 5.37 -15.18
C THR A 180 -3.50 5.21 -14.89
N ARG A 181 -2.77 6.31 -14.75
CA ARG A 181 -1.34 6.29 -14.40
C ARG A 181 -1.10 5.61 -13.05
N TRP A 182 -1.95 5.89 -12.05
CA TRP A 182 -1.87 5.24 -10.75
C TRP A 182 -2.02 3.71 -10.85
N LEU A 183 -2.98 3.23 -11.65
CA LEU A 183 -3.18 1.80 -11.85
C LEU A 183 -2.00 1.16 -12.61
N GLU A 184 -1.44 1.83 -13.60
CA GLU A 184 -0.26 1.37 -14.34
C GLU A 184 0.98 1.26 -13.43
N GLU A 185 1.25 2.31 -12.64
CA GLU A 185 2.42 2.36 -11.75
C GLU A 185 2.27 1.43 -10.53
N THR A 186 1.04 1.13 -10.10
CA THR A 186 0.78 0.36 -8.87
C THR A 186 0.14 -1.02 -9.09
N ALA A 187 0.00 -1.48 -10.33
CA ALA A 187 -0.64 -2.76 -10.67
C ALA A 187 0.00 -3.97 -9.96
N SER A 188 1.32 -3.98 -9.85
CA SER A 188 2.09 -5.08 -9.25
C SER A 188 2.35 -4.92 -7.74
N MET A 189 1.89 -3.82 -7.13
CA MET A 189 2.25 -3.44 -5.78
C MET A 189 1.20 -3.88 -4.74
N SER A 190 1.66 -4.37 -3.59
CA SER A 190 0.85 -4.58 -2.39
C SER A 190 0.34 -3.23 -1.85
N SER A 191 -0.68 -3.26 -1.00
CA SER A 191 -1.19 -2.01 -0.40
C SER A 191 -0.16 -1.28 0.45
N GLN A 192 0.78 -1.99 1.06
CA GLN A 192 1.83 -1.36 1.85
C GLN A 192 2.83 -0.66 0.91
N GLU A 193 3.19 -1.33 -0.17
CA GLU A 193 4.04 -0.77 -1.23
C GLU A 193 3.38 0.43 -1.90
N LYS A 194 2.05 0.39 -2.16
CA LYS A 194 1.27 1.53 -2.65
C LYS A 194 1.33 2.74 -1.72
N MET A 195 1.29 2.50 -0.40
CA MET A 195 1.43 3.55 0.60
C MET A 195 2.82 4.18 0.54
N HIS A 196 3.87 3.36 0.52
CA HIS A 196 5.25 3.85 0.41
C HIS A 196 5.49 4.60 -0.90
N PHE A 197 4.94 4.12 -2.02
CA PHE A 197 5.01 4.80 -3.31
C PHE A 197 4.33 6.17 -3.27
N LEU A 198 3.15 6.26 -2.66
CA LEU A 198 2.46 7.53 -2.46
C LEU A 198 3.29 8.48 -1.59
N VAL A 199 3.84 8.00 -0.46
CA VAL A 199 4.70 8.79 0.41
C VAL A 199 5.92 9.28 -0.36
N ASN A 200 6.54 8.44 -1.19
CA ASN A 200 7.68 8.82 -2.02
C ASN A 200 7.30 9.85 -3.08
N GLN A 201 6.14 9.75 -3.72
CA GLN A 201 5.66 10.78 -4.65
C GLN A 201 5.36 12.10 -3.96
N VAL A 202 4.73 12.07 -2.77
CA VAL A 202 4.45 13.26 -1.97
C VAL A 202 5.75 13.89 -1.45
N THR A 203 6.70 13.08 -0.99
CA THR A 203 8.00 13.56 -0.50
C THR A 203 8.92 14.01 -1.63
N ALA A 204 8.90 13.38 -2.81
CA ALA A 204 9.63 13.84 -3.99
C ALA A 204 9.10 15.19 -4.48
N ARG A 205 7.77 15.39 -4.51
CA ARG A 205 7.16 16.71 -4.74
C ARG A 205 7.44 17.72 -3.62
N ASN A 206 7.59 17.25 -2.40
CA ASN A 206 8.05 18.11 -1.30
C ASN A 206 9.56 18.38 -1.35
N SER A 207 10.34 17.60 -2.10
CA SER A 207 11.78 17.83 -2.32
C SER A 207 12.01 18.97 -3.32
N GLU A 208 11.07 19.19 -4.25
CA GLU A 208 10.96 20.45 -5.01
C GLU A 208 10.49 21.63 -4.12
N ASN A 209 9.94 21.35 -2.92
CA ASN A 209 9.57 22.33 -1.89
C ASN A 209 10.57 22.36 -0.71
N ILE A 210 11.85 22.05 -0.91
CA ILE A 210 12.86 22.58 0.00
C ILE A 210 12.75 24.10 -0.13
N LYS A 211 12.21 24.75 0.91
CA LYS A 211 12.17 26.22 1.03
C LYS A 211 13.51 26.76 0.55
N PHE A 212 13.49 27.49 -0.57
CA PHE A 212 14.65 28.19 -1.06
C PHE A 212 15.15 29.08 0.09
N ASN A 213 16.31 28.73 0.63
CA ASN A 213 16.86 29.46 1.77
C ASN A 213 17.51 30.73 1.22
N LEU A 214 16.69 31.78 1.08
CA LEU A 214 17.11 33.10 0.60
C LEU A 214 18.32 33.62 1.40
N ASN A 215 18.42 33.30 2.69
CA ASN A 215 19.55 33.71 3.53
C ASN A 215 20.87 33.01 3.20
N ALA A 216 20.83 31.78 2.69
CA ALA A 216 22.03 31.09 2.19
C ALA A 216 22.46 31.68 0.85
N TYR A 217 21.51 31.90 -0.07
CA TYR A 217 21.76 32.53 -1.38
C TYR A 217 22.35 33.94 -1.24
N ILE A 218 21.81 34.78 -0.34
CA ILE A 218 22.33 36.12 -0.08
C ILE A 218 23.77 36.09 0.48
N LYS A 219 24.15 35.06 1.25
CA LYS A 219 25.50 34.95 1.84
C LYS A 219 26.54 34.38 0.88
N GLU A 220 26.14 33.51 -0.06
CA GLU A 220 27.06 32.77 -0.94
C GLU A 220 27.25 33.44 -2.31
N GLU A 221 26.21 34.06 -2.89
CA GLU A 221 26.28 34.60 -4.27
C GLU A 221 26.30 36.13 -4.39
N LEU A 222 25.88 36.86 -3.35
CA LEU A 222 25.79 38.32 -3.37
C LEU A 222 26.98 38.96 -2.63
N ASN A 223 27.86 39.64 -3.36
CA ASN A 223 28.96 40.43 -2.79
C ASN A 223 28.46 41.68 -2.02
N PHE A 224 27.21 42.08 -2.21
CA PHE A 224 26.55 43.23 -1.58
C PHE A 224 25.10 42.88 -1.23
N VAL A 225 24.66 43.23 -0.02
CA VAL A 225 23.27 43.04 0.42
C VAL A 225 22.51 44.35 0.20
N PRO A 226 21.53 44.41 -0.72
CA PRO A 226 20.72 45.60 -0.95
C PRO A 226 20.10 46.14 0.35
N SER A 227 20.10 47.46 0.52
CA SER A 227 19.63 48.15 1.73
C SER A 227 18.19 47.80 2.10
N PHE A 228 17.36 47.42 1.14
CA PHE A 228 15.97 47.02 1.39
C PHE A 228 15.84 45.61 2.00
N LEU A 229 16.90 44.79 1.93
CA LEU A 229 16.99 43.46 2.54
C LEU A 229 17.76 43.44 3.87
N GLN A 230 18.42 44.55 4.24
CA GLN A 230 19.17 44.63 5.50
C GLN A 230 18.19 44.62 6.70
N THR A 231 18.36 43.65 7.60
CA THR A 231 17.56 43.53 8.83
C THR A 231 18.41 43.84 10.06
N THR A 232 17.86 44.64 10.98
CA THR A 232 18.53 45.08 12.21
C THR A 232 18.51 44.05 13.34
N GLY A 233 17.92 42.86 13.12
CA GLY A 233 18.01 41.73 14.05
C GLY A 233 16.83 40.77 14.00
N ALA A 234 17.01 39.58 13.42
CA ALA A 234 16.46 38.29 13.85
C ALA A 234 16.85 37.17 12.86
N ASP A 235 17.44 36.09 13.39
CA ASP A 235 18.11 35.00 12.65
C ASP A 235 17.15 33.99 11.98
N VAL A 236 15.84 34.24 11.96
CA VAL A 236 14.86 33.40 11.26
C VAL A 236 13.77 34.28 10.66
N ILE A 237 13.94 34.66 9.39
CA ILE A 237 12.95 35.43 8.63
C ILE A 237 12.05 34.43 7.90
N ILE A 238 10.74 34.47 8.17
CA ILE A 238 9.74 33.66 7.46
C ILE A 238 9.27 34.48 6.26
N SER A 239 9.68 34.10 5.05
CA SER A 239 9.16 34.72 3.83
C SER A 239 7.67 34.42 3.67
N ARG A 240 6.89 35.43 3.26
CA ARG A 240 5.51 35.20 2.79
C ARG A 240 5.56 34.82 1.32
N SER A 241 4.87 33.75 0.95
CA SER A 241 4.75 33.37 -0.46
C SER A 241 3.92 34.42 -1.21
N ILE A 242 4.51 35.03 -2.23
CA ILE A 242 3.83 35.97 -3.14
C ILE A 242 3.46 35.21 -4.43
N GLN A 243 2.26 35.47 -4.96
CA GLN A 243 1.85 34.91 -6.26
C GLN A 243 2.52 35.67 -7.41
N LEU A 244 2.79 34.99 -8.53
CA LEU A 244 3.40 35.60 -9.72
C LEU A 244 2.63 36.85 -10.20
N ARG A 245 1.29 36.81 -10.17
CA ARG A 245 0.43 37.95 -10.52
C ARG A 245 0.74 39.17 -9.64
N ASP A 246 0.78 38.98 -8.33
CA ASP A 246 0.98 40.05 -7.37
C ASP A 246 2.42 40.60 -7.44
N CYS A 247 3.40 39.74 -7.69
CA CYS A 247 4.78 40.12 -7.94
C CYS A 247 4.92 41.01 -9.19
N LEU A 248 4.22 40.68 -10.28
CA LEU A 248 4.19 41.49 -11.50
C LEU A 248 3.48 42.83 -11.31
N LEU A 249 2.37 42.85 -10.58
CA LEU A 249 1.67 44.10 -10.23
C LEU A 249 2.55 44.99 -9.36
N LEU A 250 3.22 44.43 -8.36
CA LEU A 250 4.15 45.17 -7.51
C LEU A 250 5.31 45.75 -8.32
N THR A 251 5.86 44.95 -9.26
CA THR A 251 6.91 45.40 -10.18
C THR A 251 6.43 46.56 -11.06
N HIS A 252 5.20 46.48 -11.57
CA HIS A 252 4.60 47.57 -12.34
C HIS A 252 4.41 48.85 -11.51
N GLU A 253 3.87 48.74 -10.29
CA GLU A 253 3.68 49.89 -9.40
C GLU A 253 5.01 50.51 -8.96
N LEU A 254 6.04 49.68 -8.75
CA LEU A 254 7.40 50.13 -8.45
C LEU A 254 7.97 50.99 -9.57
N TRP A 255 7.88 50.53 -10.82
CA TRP A 255 8.35 51.30 -11.98
C TRP A 255 7.53 52.58 -12.20
N LYS A 256 6.21 52.52 -12.00
CA LYS A 256 5.34 53.70 -12.05
C LYS A 256 5.70 54.73 -10.98
N ALA A 257 5.97 54.31 -9.76
CA ALA A 257 6.43 55.17 -8.67
C ALA A 257 7.81 55.79 -8.97
N ARG A 258 8.75 55.01 -9.54
CA ARG A 258 10.08 55.49 -9.94
C ARG A 258 10.00 56.51 -11.08
N LYS A 259 9.11 56.29 -12.06
CA LYS A 259 8.83 57.23 -13.16
C LYS A 259 8.35 58.57 -12.64
N ASN A 260 7.37 58.55 -11.74
CA ASN A 260 6.84 59.76 -11.11
C ASN A 260 7.90 60.55 -10.31
N GLU A 261 8.82 59.85 -9.62
CA GLU A 261 9.94 60.49 -8.91
C GLU A 261 10.92 61.16 -9.89
N LYS A 262 11.29 60.45 -10.98
CA LYS A 262 12.17 60.98 -12.04
C LYS A 262 11.56 62.18 -12.77
N ASP A 263 10.27 62.13 -13.09
CA ASP A 263 9.57 63.23 -13.77
C ASP A 263 9.38 64.46 -12.86
N SER A 264 9.15 64.24 -11.56
CA SER A 264 9.12 65.30 -10.55
C SER A 264 10.46 66.01 -10.38
N LEU A 265 11.58 65.28 -10.56
CA LEU A 265 12.94 65.85 -10.55
C LEU A 265 13.22 66.65 -11.83
N LYS A 266 12.80 66.15 -13.02
CA LYS A 266 12.90 66.89 -14.29
C LYS A 266 12.13 68.21 -14.27
N MET A 267 10.94 68.25 -13.67
CA MET A 267 10.14 69.48 -13.47
C MET A 267 10.81 70.51 -12.54
N LYS A 268 11.55 70.06 -11.51
CA LYS A 268 12.31 70.98 -10.62
C LYS A 268 13.53 71.59 -11.32
N ILE A 269 14.19 70.85 -12.20
CA ILE A 269 15.39 71.29 -12.94
C ILE A 269 15.06 72.40 -13.95
N GLN A 270 13.87 72.41 -14.55
CA GLN A 270 13.47 73.46 -15.50
C GLN A 270 13.24 74.85 -14.86
N SER A 271 13.28 74.96 -13.52
CA SER A 271 12.99 76.20 -12.80
C SER A 271 14.21 76.98 -12.29
N LYS A 272 15.46 76.49 -12.40
CA LYS A 272 16.66 77.22 -11.95
C LYS A 272 17.90 77.01 -12.84
N LEU A 273 18.56 78.13 -13.18
CA LEU A 273 19.79 78.28 -13.99
C LEU A 273 20.99 77.45 -13.48
N PRO A 274 22.03 77.19 -14.31
CA PRO A 274 23.00 76.14 -14.11
C PRO A 274 24.07 76.56 -13.10
N THR A 275 24.22 75.77 -12.05
CA THR A 275 25.46 75.76 -11.25
C THR A 275 25.79 74.31 -10.97
N ILE A 276 27.02 73.97 -11.35
CA ILE A 276 27.69 72.67 -11.25
C ILE A 276 27.46 72.10 -9.85
N VAL A 277 26.52 71.16 -9.74
CA VAL A 277 26.41 70.23 -8.62
C VAL A 277 25.97 68.92 -9.23
N GLN A 278 26.80 67.88 -9.04
CA GLN A 278 26.58 66.53 -9.48
C GLN A 278 25.13 66.09 -9.26
N ASN A 279 24.49 65.71 -10.37
CA ASN A 279 23.27 64.93 -10.38
C ASN A 279 23.46 63.69 -9.51
N VAL A 280 22.79 63.65 -8.36
CA VAL A 280 22.64 62.39 -7.64
C VAL A 280 21.15 62.16 -7.49
N SER A 281 20.56 61.58 -8.54
CA SER A 281 19.33 60.82 -8.36
C SER A 281 19.59 59.82 -7.23
N LYS A 282 18.67 59.68 -6.28
CA LYS A 282 18.84 58.70 -5.20
C LYS A 282 19.13 57.33 -5.80
N PRO A 283 20.15 56.60 -5.29
CA PRO A 283 20.46 55.28 -5.81
C PRO A 283 19.21 54.40 -5.75
N PHE A 284 19.04 53.53 -6.74
CA PHE A 284 17.84 52.71 -6.89
C PHE A 284 17.48 51.95 -5.60
N ASP A 285 18.50 51.50 -4.87
CA ASP A 285 18.39 50.84 -3.57
C ASP A 285 17.71 51.71 -2.48
N GLU A 286 18.06 52.99 -2.38
CA GLU A 286 17.42 53.93 -1.42
C GLU A 286 15.95 54.19 -1.78
N PHE A 287 15.64 54.24 -3.08
CA PHE A 287 14.26 54.35 -3.55
C PHE A 287 13.44 53.11 -3.20
N LEU A 288 13.96 51.92 -3.43
CA LEU A 288 13.29 50.66 -3.06
C LEU A 288 12.99 50.61 -1.56
N CYS A 289 13.96 50.98 -0.72
CA CYS A 289 13.73 51.09 0.72
C CYS A 289 12.55 52.02 1.06
N ASN A 290 12.49 53.19 0.43
CA ASN A 290 11.45 54.18 0.69
C ASN A 290 10.08 53.74 0.15
N PHE A 291 10.04 53.09 -1.02
CA PHE A 291 8.84 52.52 -1.62
C PHE A 291 8.22 51.44 -0.71
N PHE A 292 9.02 50.50 -0.23
CA PHE A 292 8.54 49.45 0.69
C PHE A 292 8.14 50.01 2.06
N LYS A 293 8.78 51.09 2.55
CA LYS A 293 8.34 51.81 3.76
C LYS A 293 7.00 52.52 3.57
N GLN A 294 6.71 53.03 2.38
CA GLN A 294 5.46 53.71 2.06
C GLN A 294 4.29 52.73 1.90
N ILE A 295 4.53 51.55 1.33
CA ILE A 295 3.51 50.50 1.15
C ILE A 295 3.29 49.71 2.45
N TYR A 296 4.36 49.36 3.16
CA TYR A 296 4.30 48.58 4.39
C TYR A 296 4.85 49.38 5.58
N GLY A 297 3.95 49.99 6.35
CA GLY A 297 4.31 50.80 7.51
C GLY A 297 4.86 50.01 8.70
N ILE A 298 4.59 48.70 8.77
CA ILE A 298 5.07 47.81 9.85
C ILE A 298 6.36 47.12 9.39
N GLU A 299 7.44 47.30 10.17
CA GLU A 299 8.77 46.79 9.85
C GLU A 299 8.84 45.26 9.67
N GLN A 300 8.23 44.50 10.59
CA GLN A 300 8.21 43.04 10.50
C GLN A 300 7.51 42.54 9.22
N ILE A 301 6.34 43.12 8.92
CA ILE A 301 5.55 42.76 7.74
C ILE A 301 6.31 43.15 6.47
N ARG A 302 6.93 44.34 6.46
CA ARG A 302 7.76 44.80 5.34
C ARG A 302 8.87 43.80 5.01
N ILE A 303 9.59 43.32 6.02
CA ILE A 303 10.67 42.33 5.83
C ILE A 303 10.12 41.02 5.25
N GLU A 304 9.03 40.47 5.80
CA GLU A 304 8.42 39.23 5.31
C GLU A 304 7.97 39.32 3.84
N TRP A 305 7.40 40.46 3.43
CA TRP A 305 6.96 40.71 2.06
C TRP A 305 8.11 40.99 1.11
N VAL A 306 9.11 41.77 1.53
CA VAL A 306 10.32 42.05 0.73
C VAL A 306 11.09 40.76 0.44
N TYR A 307 11.27 39.91 1.46
CA TYR A 307 11.93 38.62 1.30
C TYR A 307 11.12 37.69 0.38
N GLY A 308 9.78 37.66 0.54
CA GLY A 308 8.91 36.92 -0.36
C GLY A 308 8.94 37.40 -1.82
N PHE A 309 9.07 38.72 -2.02
CA PHE A 309 9.18 39.33 -3.34
C PHE A 309 10.51 38.98 -4.01
N TYR A 310 11.62 39.11 -3.27
CA TYR A 310 12.94 38.79 -3.79
C TYR A 310 13.13 37.29 -4.04
N GLU A 311 12.59 36.42 -3.17
CA GLU A 311 12.55 34.98 -3.40
C GLU A 311 11.80 34.62 -4.69
N MET A 312 10.71 35.33 -5.00
CA MET A 312 9.97 35.12 -6.25
C MET A 312 10.75 35.59 -7.49
N LEU A 313 11.49 36.71 -7.38
CA LEU A 313 12.35 37.19 -8.45
C LEU A 313 13.46 36.20 -8.82
N ILE A 314 13.97 35.42 -7.85
CA ILE A 314 15.01 34.42 -8.09
C ILE A 314 14.42 33.13 -8.68
N LYS A 315 13.22 32.71 -8.24
CA LYS A 315 12.58 31.49 -8.77
C LYS A 315 12.12 31.63 -10.22
N GLU A 316 11.72 32.83 -10.63
CA GLU A 316 11.11 33.06 -11.94
C GLU A 316 12.10 33.56 -13.00
N ASN A 317 12.76 32.62 -13.68
CA ASN A 317 13.69 32.93 -14.79
C ASN A 317 13.00 33.22 -16.13
N ASN A 318 11.71 32.91 -16.26
CA ASN A 318 11.01 32.94 -17.56
C ASN A 318 10.47 34.33 -17.94
N ASN A 319 10.41 35.28 -17.00
CA ASN A 319 9.83 36.60 -17.25
C ASN A 319 10.92 37.68 -17.36
N TYR A 320 11.05 38.28 -18.54
CA TYR A 320 12.08 39.28 -18.80
C TYR A 320 12.01 40.49 -17.85
N LYS A 321 10.80 40.96 -17.48
CA LYS A 321 10.63 42.14 -16.60
C LYS A 321 11.11 41.88 -15.17
N LEU A 322 10.89 40.66 -14.68
CA LEU A 322 11.32 40.25 -13.35
C LEU A 322 12.83 40.03 -13.31
N ASN A 323 13.38 39.41 -14.36
CA ASN A 323 14.82 39.20 -14.49
C ASN A 323 15.57 40.53 -14.65
N GLU A 324 15.04 41.47 -15.41
CA GLU A 324 15.59 42.82 -15.56
C GLU A 324 15.66 43.54 -14.21
N LEU A 325 14.56 43.54 -13.44
CA LEU A 325 14.53 44.11 -12.10
C LEU A 325 15.53 43.41 -11.16
N ARG A 326 15.63 42.09 -11.21
CA ARG A 326 16.61 41.31 -10.44
C ARG A 326 18.04 41.75 -10.79
N MET A 327 18.38 41.86 -12.07
CA MET A 327 19.73 42.26 -12.51
C MET A 327 20.10 43.67 -12.06
N ILE A 328 19.13 44.60 -12.02
CA ILE A 328 19.33 45.95 -11.48
C ILE A 328 19.53 45.91 -9.96
N ILE A 329 18.75 45.11 -9.24
CA ILE A 329 18.89 44.91 -7.78
C ILE A 329 20.24 44.29 -7.43
N GLU A 330 20.72 43.33 -8.21
CA GLU A 330 22.02 42.66 -8.03
C GLU A 330 23.20 43.52 -8.53
N ASN A 331 22.94 44.76 -8.97
CA ASN A 331 23.93 45.70 -9.52
C ASN A 331 24.71 45.14 -10.73
N LYS A 332 24.08 44.25 -11.50
CA LYS A 332 24.60 43.68 -12.75
C LYS A 332 24.15 44.47 -13.99
N MET A 333 23.14 45.33 -13.85
CA MET A 333 22.61 46.17 -14.92
C MET A 333 22.26 47.57 -14.38
N ASP A 334 22.59 48.62 -15.14
CA ASP A 334 22.23 49.99 -14.78
C ASP A 334 20.74 50.27 -14.97
N GLU A 335 20.17 51.14 -14.13
CA GLU A 335 18.77 51.56 -14.21
C GLU A 335 18.44 52.22 -15.57
N GLU A 336 19.43 52.86 -16.20
CA GLU A 336 19.27 53.52 -17.50
C GLU A 336 18.90 52.53 -18.61
N CYS A 337 19.40 51.30 -18.55
CA CYS A 337 19.05 50.23 -19.49
C CYS A 337 17.55 49.94 -19.48
N HIS A 338 16.90 50.00 -18.31
CA HIS A 338 15.45 49.81 -18.22
C HIS A 338 14.67 50.91 -18.90
N TRP A 339 15.06 52.17 -18.67
CA TRP A 339 14.40 53.31 -19.29
C TRP A 339 14.62 53.33 -20.81
N HIS A 340 15.79 52.90 -21.28
CA HIS A 340 16.04 52.69 -22.70
C HIS A 340 15.16 51.60 -23.28
N LEU A 341 15.09 50.42 -22.66
CA LEU A 341 14.20 49.32 -23.08
C LEU A 341 12.73 49.73 -23.11
N GLU A 342 12.23 50.42 -22.07
CA GLU A 342 10.85 50.92 -22.03
C GLU A 342 10.59 51.93 -23.16
N SER A 343 11.53 52.84 -23.41
CA SER A 343 11.42 53.83 -24.50
C SER A 343 11.43 53.17 -25.87
N TRP A 344 12.27 52.15 -26.06
CA TRP A 344 12.31 51.34 -27.29
C TRP A 344 11.01 50.56 -27.50
N ILE A 345 10.46 49.94 -26.46
CA ILE A 345 9.17 49.24 -26.54
C ILE A 345 8.04 50.21 -26.87
N LEU A 346 8.04 51.42 -26.28
CA LEU A 346 7.07 52.46 -26.60
C LEU A 346 7.22 52.94 -28.04
N PHE A 347 8.45 53.15 -28.50
CA PHE A 347 8.74 53.52 -29.90
C PHE A 347 8.25 52.45 -30.87
N ILE A 348 8.58 51.17 -30.64
CA ILE A 348 8.09 50.05 -31.46
C ILE A 348 6.57 49.99 -31.45
N LYS A 349 5.94 50.15 -30.28
CA LYS A 349 4.48 50.19 -30.16
C LYS A 349 3.88 51.33 -30.98
N GLU A 350 4.47 52.53 -30.93
CA GLU A 350 4.01 53.69 -31.69
C GLU A 350 4.17 53.48 -33.20
N GLN A 351 5.32 52.94 -33.65
CA GLN A 351 5.53 52.59 -35.05
C GLN A 351 4.57 51.51 -35.55
N ILE A 352 4.26 50.50 -34.72
CA ILE A 352 3.24 49.49 -35.05
C ILE A 352 1.85 50.14 -35.16
N LEU A 353 1.51 51.08 -34.27
CA LEU A 353 0.24 51.81 -34.36
C LEU A 353 0.16 52.67 -35.63
N ILE A 354 1.21 53.41 -35.96
CA ILE A 354 1.31 54.22 -37.19
C ILE A 354 1.17 53.33 -38.42
N PHE A 355 1.82 52.17 -38.44
CA PHE A 355 1.72 51.20 -39.54
C PHE A 355 0.30 50.65 -39.69
N ILE A 356 -0.36 50.28 -38.60
CA ILE A 356 -1.75 49.80 -38.59
C ILE A 356 -2.72 50.89 -39.07
N ASP A 357 -2.50 52.14 -38.68
CA ASP A 357 -3.35 53.25 -39.13
C ASP A 357 -3.08 53.61 -40.60
N SER A 358 -1.87 53.38 -41.11
CA SER A 358 -1.54 53.49 -42.54
C SER A 358 -2.14 52.37 -43.40
N SER A 359 -2.21 51.13 -42.91
CA SER A 359 -2.80 49.99 -43.64
C SER A 359 -4.32 50.07 -43.72
N ASN A 360 -4.97 50.60 -42.67
CA ASN A 360 -6.43 50.74 -42.60
C ASN A 360 -7.00 51.80 -43.55
N ASN A 361 -6.18 52.65 -44.16
CA ASN A 361 -6.62 53.56 -45.24
C ASN A 361 -6.88 52.83 -46.57
N SER A 362 -6.65 51.51 -46.66
CA SER A 362 -6.81 50.73 -47.89
C SER A 362 -7.86 49.62 -47.85
N SER A 363 -8.60 49.43 -46.76
CA SER A 363 -9.64 48.39 -46.66
C SER A 363 -11.00 48.93 -46.22
N VAL A 364 -11.98 48.65 -47.08
CA VAL A 364 -13.41 49.02 -47.03
C VAL A 364 -14.05 48.88 -45.64
N ILE A 365 -14.70 49.96 -45.22
CA ILE A 365 -15.58 50.04 -44.05
C ILE A 365 -16.85 49.22 -44.34
N MET A 366 -17.16 48.23 -43.50
CA MET A 366 -18.51 47.68 -43.37
C MET A 366 -19.09 48.05 -42.00
N PRO A 367 -20.32 48.60 -41.92
CA PRO A 367 -20.91 49.05 -40.68
C PRO A 367 -21.71 47.92 -40.02
N THR A 368 -21.46 47.67 -38.74
CA THR A 368 -22.48 47.18 -37.81
C THR A 368 -22.34 47.88 -36.46
N THR A 369 -23.25 48.84 -36.28
CA THR A 369 -23.96 49.27 -35.06
C THR A 369 -23.39 48.95 -33.66
N GLU A 370 -22.91 50.04 -33.05
CA GLU A 370 -23.20 50.58 -31.70
C GLU A 370 -22.65 49.94 -30.40
N ASN A 371 -21.61 50.63 -29.89
CA ASN A 371 -21.43 51.14 -28.53
C ASN A 371 -21.03 50.19 -27.39
N SER A 372 -19.73 49.94 -27.27
CA SER A 372 -18.96 50.18 -26.02
C SER A 372 -17.46 50.18 -26.35
N GLU A 373 -16.71 50.98 -25.60
CA GLU A 373 -15.30 51.29 -25.76
C GLU A 373 -14.42 50.01 -25.68
N GLU A 374 -13.28 50.04 -26.36
CA GLU A 374 -12.36 48.91 -26.64
C GLU A 374 -12.74 48.03 -27.84
N LYS A 375 -12.71 48.63 -29.04
CA LYS A 375 -12.45 47.87 -30.27
C LYS A 375 -11.08 47.21 -30.14
N GLN A 376 -11.04 45.94 -29.72
CA GLN A 376 -9.89 45.08 -29.94
C GLN A 376 -9.60 45.03 -31.45
N LYS A 377 -8.64 45.84 -31.90
CA LYS A 377 -8.04 45.72 -33.23
C LYS A 377 -7.38 44.34 -33.28
N VAL A 378 -8.02 43.36 -33.93
CA VAL A 378 -7.44 42.03 -34.14
C VAL A 378 -6.32 42.18 -35.17
N ILE A 379 -5.08 42.11 -34.71
CA ILE A 379 -3.89 42.17 -35.57
C ILE A 379 -3.62 40.76 -36.11
N LEU A 380 -3.68 40.59 -37.43
CA LEU A 380 -3.28 39.34 -38.09
C LEU A 380 -1.75 39.15 -37.96
N LYS A 381 -1.31 37.92 -37.70
CA LYS A 381 0.12 37.55 -37.55
C LYS A 381 0.99 38.03 -38.72
N GLN A 382 0.44 38.06 -39.93
CA GLN A 382 1.12 38.54 -41.14
C GLN A 382 1.37 40.05 -41.12
N THR A 383 0.37 40.85 -40.74
CA THR A 383 0.49 42.31 -40.65
C THR A 383 1.49 42.73 -39.56
N LEU A 384 1.55 41.97 -38.45
CA LEU A 384 2.55 42.16 -37.40
C LEU A 384 3.96 41.81 -37.90
N HIS A 385 4.09 40.74 -38.69
CA HIS A 385 5.36 40.32 -39.26
C HIS A 385 5.91 41.31 -40.30
N GLU A 386 5.05 41.91 -41.12
CA GLU A 386 5.42 43.00 -42.05
C GLU A 386 5.76 44.30 -41.32
N ALA A 387 4.99 44.67 -40.28
CA ALA A 387 5.30 45.85 -39.47
C ALA A 387 6.66 45.74 -38.77
N LEU A 388 6.98 44.58 -38.21
CA LEU A 388 8.29 44.33 -37.58
C LEU A 388 9.44 44.39 -38.60
N LEU A 389 9.25 43.82 -39.80
CA LEU A 389 10.24 43.91 -40.89
C LEU A 389 10.45 45.34 -41.40
N ASN A 390 9.47 46.22 -41.25
CA ASN A 390 9.57 47.63 -41.66
C ASN A 390 10.21 48.51 -40.56
N ILE A 391 10.09 48.10 -39.29
CA ILE A 391 10.68 48.81 -38.13
C ILE A 391 12.16 48.47 -37.96
N PHE A 392 12.55 47.21 -38.15
CA PHE A 392 13.94 46.82 -38.21
C PHE A 392 14.43 47.03 -39.63
N SER A 393 15.09 48.15 -39.91
CA SER A 393 15.76 48.30 -41.20
C SER A 393 16.77 47.16 -41.38
N GLN A 394 17.09 46.79 -42.62
CA GLN A 394 18.11 45.79 -42.90
C GLN A 394 19.47 46.12 -42.23
N GLN A 395 19.68 47.39 -41.92
CA GLN A 395 20.83 47.90 -41.17
C GLN A 395 20.74 47.58 -39.67
N ASP A 396 19.57 47.64 -39.05
CA ASP A 396 19.37 47.30 -37.63
C ASP A 396 19.48 45.79 -37.41
N LEU A 397 18.99 45.00 -38.37
CA LEU A 397 19.20 43.55 -38.40
C LEU A 397 20.68 43.18 -38.57
N ASN A 398 21.43 43.93 -39.39
CA ASN A 398 22.88 43.77 -39.48
C ASN A 398 23.60 44.20 -38.20
N ASN A 399 23.22 45.32 -37.58
CA ASN A 399 23.81 45.77 -36.31
C ASN A 399 23.52 44.78 -35.17
N LEU A 400 22.31 44.21 -35.13
CA LEU A 400 21.94 43.18 -34.17
C LEU A 400 22.72 41.88 -34.41
N ASN A 401 22.93 41.49 -35.67
CA ASN A 401 23.81 40.36 -36.00
C ASN A 401 25.27 40.62 -35.61
N ILE A 402 25.79 41.84 -35.79
CA ILE A 402 27.15 42.22 -35.35
C ILE A 402 27.27 42.18 -33.81
N ILE A 403 26.23 42.62 -33.10
CA ILE A 403 26.19 42.55 -31.62
C ILE A 403 26.09 41.10 -31.15
N ILE A 404 25.33 40.25 -31.84
CA ILE A 404 25.24 38.82 -31.54
C ILE A 404 26.58 38.11 -31.82
N GLU A 405 27.19 38.35 -32.97
CA GLU A 405 28.52 37.79 -33.31
C GLU A 405 29.59 38.23 -32.30
N SER A 406 29.60 39.50 -31.91
CA SER A 406 30.54 39.99 -30.88
C SER A 406 30.26 39.42 -29.49
N ALA A 407 29.00 39.21 -29.11
CA ALA A 407 28.65 38.54 -27.85
C ALA A 407 29.02 37.03 -27.86
N GLU A 408 28.86 36.35 -28.98
CA GLU A 408 29.27 34.96 -29.19
C GLU A 408 30.80 34.82 -29.21
N GLU A 409 31.52 35.78 -29.79
CA GLU A 409 32.99 35.83 -29.78
C GLU A 409 33.52 36.08 -28.35
N TYR A 410 32.86 36.94 -27.57
CA TYR A 410 33.19 37.18 -26.16
C TYR A 410 32.92 35.95 -25.27
N ALA A 411 31.79 35.25 -25.49
CA ALA A 411 31.50 33.99 -24.82
C ALA A 411 32.52 32.90 -25.19
N SER A 412 32.96 32.86 -26.44
CA SER A 412 33.99 31.93 -26.93
C SER A 412 35.38 32.23 -26.35
N LEU A 413 35.69 33.49 -26.06
CA LEU A 413 36.91 33.90 -25.37
C LEU A 413 36.90 33.47 -23.89
N GLN A 414 35.76 33.59 -23.19
CA GLN A 414 35.63 33.08 -21.82
C GLN A 414 35.77 31.54 -21.72
N ILE A 415 35.34 30.81 -22.76
CA ILE A 415 35.50 29.35 -22.84
C ILE A 415 36.95 28.96 -23.17
N LYS A 416 37.70 29.77 -23.95
CA LYS A 416 39.12 29.52 -24.25
C LYS A 416 40.05 29.80 -23.07
N ASP A 417 39.73 30.79 -22.23
CA ASP A 417 40.46 31.05 -20.98
C ASP A 417 40.15 29.99 -19.88
N SER A 418 39.20 29.09 -20.14
CA SER A 418 38.85 27.95 -19.28
C SER A 418 38.97 26.61 -20.02
N SER A 419 40.16 26.28 -20.52
CA SER A 419 40.48 24.92 -20.98
C SER A 419 40.99 24.02 -19.83
N PRO A 420 40.84 22.68 -19.92
CA PRO A 420 40.34 21.83 -18.84
C PRO A 420 41.44 21.21 -17.97
N LYS A 421 41.25 21.20 -16.64
CA LYS A 421 41.97 20.25 -15.76
C LYS A 421 41.13 18.98 -15.58
N SER A 422 41.63 17.91 -16.18
CA SER A 422 41.24 16.51 -15.96
C SER A 422 41.41 16.12 -14.49
N LEU A 423 40.38 15.51 -13.91
CA LEU A 423 40.40 14.92 -12.57
C LEU A 423 40.84 13.45 -12.66
N THR A 424 42.08 13.19 -12.26
CA THR A 424 42.52 11.89 -11.72
C THR A 424 43.19 12.11 -10.36
N ASN A 425 42.61 11.44 -9.35
CA ASN A 425 43.19 10.92 -8.11
C ASN A 425 43.69 11.86 -6.99
N MET A 426 43.03 11.68 -5.83
CA MET A 426 43.52 11.43 -4.47
C MET A 426 44.48 12.42 -3.76
N ASP A 427 44.04 12.72 -2.53
CA ASP A 427 44.79 12.87 -1.27
C ASP A 427 45.29 14.24 -0.75
N GLU A 428 44.94 14.42 0.53
CA GLU A 428 45.55 15.15 1.66
C GLU A 428 46.05 16.61 1.55
N GLY A 429 45.74 17.40 2.59
CA GLY A 429 46.74 18.30 3.20
C GLY A 429 46.51 19.81 3.11
N GLU A 430 46.04 20.37 4.23
CA GLU A 430 46.43 21.64 4.88
C GLU A 430 47.02 22.85 4.09
N SER A 431 46.31 23.98 4.27
CA SER A 431 46.80 25.31 4.70
C SER A 431 47.63 26.24 3.78
N LYS A 432 47.03 27.43 3.60
CA LYS A 432 47.59 28.80 3.69
C LYS A 432 48.42 29.41 2.54
N ASP A 433 48.12 30.71 2.40
CA ASP A 433 48.90 31.80 1.79
C ASP A 433 48.96 31.81 0.26
N ASN A 434 48.99 32.94 -0.44
CA ASN A 434 48.64 34.34 -0.23
C ASN A 434 48.87 34.98 -1.62
N ASP A 435 48.15 36.06 -1.93
CA ASP A 435 48.56 37.16 -2.82
C ASP A 435 49.42 36.87 -4.08
N ASN A 436 48.79 37.02 -5.25
CA ASN A 436 49.26 37.72 -6.46
C ASN A 436 48.87 36.98 -7.74
N ILE A 437 47.69 37.29 -8.29
CA ILE A 437 47.59 37.72 -9.70
C ILE A 437 46.52 38.83 -9.76
N GLN A 438 46.86 39.96 -9.16
CA GLN A 438 46.20 41.23 -9.41
C GLN A 438 46.90 41.90 -10.61
N THR A 439 46.83 41.30 -11.79
CA THR A 439 47.28 41.94 -13.05
C THR A 439 46.51 41.35 -14.25
N ASN A 440 45.22 41.67 -14.36
CA ASN A 440 44.61 41.97 -15.66
C ASN A 440 43.27 42.71 -15.51
N LEU A 441 43.26 43.69 -14.61
CA LEU A 441 42.38 44.85 -14.68
C LEU A 441 42.86 45.74 -15.85
N GLN A 442 42.61 45.33 -17.09
CA GLN A 442 42.67 46.25 -18.24
C GLN A 442 41.88 45.71 -19.43
N ASN A 443 40.58 45.51 -19.25
CA ASN A 443 39.61 45.52 -20.35
C ASN A 443 38.30 46.11 -19.80
N MET A 444 38.32 47.42 -19.49
CA MET A 444 37.09 48.17 -19.29
C MET A 444 36.38 48.30 -20.63
N LEU A 445 35.17 47.76 -20.74
CA LEU A 445 34.18 48.29 -21.67
C LEU A 445 33.82 49.71 -21.22
N ASP A 446 34.31 50.70 -21.95
CA ASP A 446 33.88 52.09 -21.81
C ASP A 446 32.59 52.25 -22.61
N PHE A 447 31.45 52.02 -21.94
CA PHE A 447 30.12 52.06 -22.56
C PHE A 447 29.81 53.40 -23.23
N ASN A 448 30.44 54.51 -22.80
CA ASN A 448 30.25 55.82 -23.41
C ASN A 448 30.78 55.89 -24.86
N LYS A 449 31.83 55.13 -25.20
CA LYS A 449 32.38 55.11 -26.57
C LYS A 449 31.49 54.38 -27.58
N LEU A 450 30.58 53.51 -27.12
CA LEU A 450 29.65 52.78 -27.97
C LEU A 450 28.46 53.65 -28.41
N PHE A 451 28.09 54.63 -27.59
CA PHE A 451 26.96 55.52 -27.86
C PHE A 451 27.35 56.88 -28.45
N ASP A 452 28.61 57.32 -28.34
CA ASP A 452 29.07 58.59 -28.92
C ASP A 452 29.00 58.63 -30.46
N ASN A 453 29.01 57.47 -31.14
CA ASN A 453 28.87 57.40 -32.60
C ASN A 453 27.40 57.45 -33.09
N VAL A 454 26.41 57.46 -32.20
CA VAL A 454 24.98 57.54 -32.56
C VAL A 454 24.48 59.00 -32.59
N GLY A 455 25.31 59.96 -32.14
CA GLY A 455 24.98 61.39 -32.11
C GLY A 455 24.92 62.12 -33.46
N CYS A 456 24.76 61.41 -34.58
CA CYS A 456 24.82 62.03 -35.92
C CYS A 456 23.71 61.59 -36.88
N PHE A 457 22.48 61.31 -36.43
CA PHE A 457 21.33 61.38 -37.34
C PHE A 457 20.09 61.91 -36.58
N VAL A 458 19.80 63.19 -36.85
CA VAL A 458 18.57 63.92 -36.46
C VAL A 458 17.36 63.33 -37.16
#